data_AF-A0A7X8U9T4-F1
#
_entry.id   AF-A0A7X8U9T4-F1
#
_cell.length_a   1.000
_cell.length_b   1.000
_cell.length_c   1.000
_cell.angle_alpha   90.00
_cell.angle_beta   90.00
_cell.angle_gamma   90.00
#
_symmetry.space_group_name_H-M   'P 1'
#
loop_
_entity.id
_entity.type
_entity.pdbx_description
1 polymer ?
#
loop_
_entity_poly.entity_id
_entity_poly.type
_entity_poly.pdbx_seq_one_letter_code
_entity_poly.pdbx_strand_id
1 'polypeptide(L)' 'MFTVYIYLIIAQVLMSWIPHDASHPVFRFISDITEPVLAPFRRIIPAVGGIDFSPLIALMAVEFVRFIVLSLILRVF' A
#
# COMPACT_ATOMS: atom_id res chain seq x y z
N MET A 1 0.40 -13.77 -8.50
CA MET A 1 1.17 -12.51 -8.62
C MET A 1 0.57 -11.37 -7.78
N PHE A 2 -0.74 -11.09 -7.85
CA PHE A 2 -1.38 -10.02 -7.06
C PHE A 2 -1.32 -10.19 -5.53
N THR A 3 -1.40 -11.41 -5.03
CA THR A 3 -1.44 -11.70 -3.58
C THR A 3 -0.16 -11.27 -2.85
N VAL A 4 1.01 -11.47 -3.48
CA VAL A 4 2.31 -11.07 -2.91
C VAL A 4 2.37 -9.56 -2.73
N TYR A 5 1.86 -8.81 -3.72
CA TYR A 5 1.83 -7.36 -3.68
C TYR A 5 0.95 -6.83 -2.55
N ILE A 6 -0.22 -7.46 -2.33
CA ILE A 6 -1.11 -7.15 -1.20
C ILE A 6 -0.41 -7.42 0.14
N TYR A 7 0.28 -8.56 0.28
CA TYR A 7 1.02 -8.85 1.53
C TYR A 7 2.15 -7.86 1.79
N LEU A 8 2.85 -7.39 0.76
CA LEU A 8 3.89 -6.35 0.91
C LEU A 8 3.30 -5.01 1.35
N ILE A 9 2.14 -4.61 0.81
CA ILE A 9 1.44 -3.41 1.24
C ILE A 9 0.98 -3.56 2.71
N ILE A 10 0.42 -4.71 3.09
CA ILE A 10 0.02 -4.97 4.48
C ILE A 10 1.23 -4.92 5.41
N ALA A 11 2.36 -5.50 5.02
CA ALA A 11 3.60 -5.41 5.79
C ALA A 11 4.05 -3.95 5.98
N GLN A 12 3.96 -3.13 4.94
CA GLN A 12 4.27 -1.70 5.01
C GLN A 12 3.30 -0.93 5.94
N VAL A 13 2.00 -1.28 5.96
CA VAL A 13 1.01 -0.72 6.91
C VAL A 13 1.42 -1.07 8.35
N LEU A 14 1.76 -2.33 8.62
CA LEU A 14 2.15 -2.78 9.96
C LEU A 14 3.44 -2.10 10.43
N MET A 15 4.40 -1.91 9.52
CA MET A 15 5.61 -1.13 9.77
C MET A 15 5.31 0.34 10.03
N SER A 16 4.33 0.97 9.38
CA SER A 16 4.02 2.38 9.66
C SER A 16 3.36 2.60 11.02
N TRP A 17 2.76 1.57 11.61
CA TRP A 17 2.09 1.63 12.91
C TRP A 17 3.00 1.22 14.07
N ILE A 18 3.97 0.33 13.82
CA ILE A 18 4.89 -0.17 14.83
C ILE A 18 6.25 0.49 14.62
N PRO A 19 6.80 1.20 15.61
CA PRO A 19 8.16 1.71 15.57
C PRO A 19 9.13 0.56 15.28
N HIS A 20 9.88 0.68 14.19
CA HIS A 20 10.82 -0.33 13.74
C HIS A 20 12.11 0.35 13.28
N ASP A 21 13.20 -0.41 13.28
CA ASP A 21 14.49 0.08 12.78
C ASP A 21 14.48 0.13 11.25
N ALA A 22 14.26 1.31 10.69
CA ALA A 22 14.25 1.54 9.24
C ALA A 22 15.59 1.19 8.55
N SER A 23 16.67 0.99 9.30
CA SER A 23 17.96 0.56 8.75
C SER A 23 18.00 -0.95 8.43
N HIS A 24 17.05 -1.74 8.94
CA HIS A 24 17.04 -3.18 8.70
C HIS A 24 16.86 -3.50 7.19
N PRO A 25 17.68 -4.38 6.59
CA PRO A 25 17.68 -4.62 5.14
C PRO A 25 16.33 -5.04 4.57
N VAL A 26 15.57 -5.83 5.32
CA VAL A 26 14.23 -6.30 4.93
C VAL A 26 13.23 -5.15 4.84
N PHE A 27 13.25 -4.22 5.78
CA PHE A 27 12.31 -3.09 5.79
C PHE A 27 12.67 -2.08 4.69
N ARG A 28 13.97 -1.88 4.45
CA ARG A 28 14.47 -1.06 3.35
C ARG A 28 14.02 -1.60 1.99
N PHE A 29 14.16 -2.92 1.78
CA PHE A 29 13.72 -3.59 0.57
C PHE A 29 12.21 -3.46 0.32
N ILE A 30 11.39 -3.61 1.37
CA ILE A 30 9.93 -3.49 1.26
C ILE A 30 9.52 -2.03 0.98
N SER A 31 10.18 -1.06 1.63
CA SER A 31 9.96 0.37 1.35
C SER A 31 10.32 0.69 -0.10
N ASP A 32 11.50 0.28 -0.59
CA ASP A 32 11.96 0.60 -1.95
C ASP A 32 10.99 0.06 -3.03
N ILE A 33 10.38 -1.10 -2.81
CA ILE A 33 9.40 -1.68 -3.73
C ILE A 33 8.04 -0.97 -3.65
N THR A 34 7.62 -0.56 -2.46
CA THR A 34 6.30 0.05 -2.26
C THR A 34 6.31 1.57 -2.49
N GLU A 35 7.46 2.24 -2.40
CA GLU A 35 7.65 3.69 -2.53
C GLU A 35 7.06 4.27 -3.83
N PRO A 36 7.27 3.68 -5.03
CA PRO A 36 6.72 4.23 -6.27
C PRO A 36 5.20 4.33 -6.27
N VAL A 37 4.54 3.40 -5.57
CA VAL A 37 3.09 3.38 -5.44
C VAL A 37 2.62 4.24 -4.29
N LEU A 38 3.34 4.30 -3.17
CA LEU A 38 2.95 5.08 -1.99
C LEU A 38 3.28 6.57 -2.09
N ALA A 39 4.33 6.95 -2.82
CA ALA A 39 4.78 8.34 -2.94
C ALA A 39 3.70 9.33 -3.45
N PRO A 40 2.86 8.99 -4.45
CA PRO A 40 1.73 9.83 -4.83
C PRO A 40 0.69 9.99 -3.70
N PHE A 41 0.41 8.93 -2.94
CA PHE A 41 -0.55 8.98 -1.84
C PHE A 41 -0.02 9.77 -0.64
N ARG A 42 1.28 9.66 -0.31
CA ARG A 42 1.93 10.47 0.74
C ARG A 42 1.89 11.98 0.46
N ARG A 43 1.89 12.38 -0.81
CA ARG A 43 1.74 13.78 -1.21
C ARG A 43 0.33 14.32 -0.98
N ILE A 44 -0.68 13.45 -1.02
CA ILE A 44 -2.09 13.83 -0.86
C ILE A 44 -2.52 13.69 0.61
N ILE A 45 -2.04 12.64 1.28
CA ILE A 45 -2.34 12.33 2.68
C ILE A 45 -1.02 12.40 3.47
N PRO A 46 -0.70 13.56 4.09
CA PRO A 46 0.45 13.65 4.98
C PRO A 46 0.25 12.75 6.20
N ALA A 47 1.36 12.27 6.77
CA ALA A 47 1.33 11.49 8.00
C ALA A 47 0.71 12.32 9.14
N VAL A 48 -0.28 11.74 9.85
CA VAL A 48 -0.96 12.41 10.96
C VAL A 48 -0.43 11.80 12.25
N GLY A 49 0.20 12.62 13.11
CA GLY A 49 0.73 12.17 14.38
C GLY A 49 1.89 11.16 14.27
N GLY A 50 2.67 11.21 13.18
CA GLY A 50 3.77 10.27 12.92
C GLY A 50 3.33 8.91 12.35
N ILE A 51 2.03 8.71 12.16
CA ILE A 51 1.45 7.50 11.56
C ILE A 51 1.17 7.78 10.08
N ASP A 52 1.75 6.96 9.21
CA ASP A 52 1.52 7.02 7.77
C ASP A 52 0.27 6.20 7.40
N PHE A 53 -0.81 6.90 7.06
CA PHE A 53 -2.09 6.32 6.61
C PHE A 53 -2.12 6.06 5.08
N SER A 54 -1.12 6.51 4.34
CA SER A 54 -1.05 6.29 2.89
C SER A 54 -1.11 4.80 2.48
N PRO A 55 -0.56 3.83 3.24
CA PRO A 55 -0.65 2.41 2.89
C PRO A 55 -2.08 1.86 2.96
N LEU A 56 -2.90 2.34 3.91
CA LEU A 56 -4.30 1.95 4.04
C LEU A 56 -5.11 2.48 2.84
N ILE A 57 -4.88 3.73 2.45
CA ILE A 57 -5.57 4.34 1.32
C ILE A 57 -5.14 3.71 -0.01
N ALA A 58 -3.86 3.36 -0.15
CA ALA A 58 -3.38 2.62 -1.31
C ALA A 58 -4.06 1.24 -1.42
N LEU A 59 -4.24 0.53 -0.30
CA LEU A 59 -4.94 -0.75 -0.27
C LEU A 59 -6.42 -0.60 -0.67
N MET A 60 -7.11 0.43 -0.16
CA MET A 60 -8.49 0.74 -0.56
C MET A 60 -8.60 1.08 -2.05
N ALA A 61 -7.66 1.84 -2.60
CA ALA A 61 -7.64 2.19 -4.02
C ALA A 61 -7.44 0.95 -4.91
N VAL A 62 -6.55 0.04 -4.52
CA VAL A 62 -6.32 -1.22 -5.25
C VAL A 62 -7.57 -2.09 -5.25
N GLU A 63 -8.23 -2.29 -4.10
CA GLU A 63 -9.47 -3.07 -4.04
C GLU A 63 -10.62 -2.41 -4.81
N PHE A 64 -10.69 -1.07 -4.81
CA PHE A 64 -11.68 -0.32 -5.59
C PHE A 64 -11.50 -0.53 -7.10
N VAL A 65 -10.26 -0.43 -7.59
CA VAL A 65 -9.94 -0.71 -9.01
C VAL A 65 -10.28 -2.16 -9.36
N ARG A 66 -9.92 -3.11 -8.50
CA ARG A 66 -10.25 -4.54 -8.69
C ARG A 66 -11.75 -4.76 -8.80
N PHE A 67 -12.56 -4.14 -7.94
CA PHE A 67 -14.01 -4.23 -7.98
C PHE A 67 -14.58 -3.66 -9.29
N ILE A 68 -14.09 -2.50 -9.73
CA ILE A 68 -14.51 -1.89 -11.01
C ILE A 68 -14.19 -2.82 -12.17
N VAL A 69 -12.95 -3.32 -12.26
CA VAL A 69 -12.53 -4.21 -13.35
C VAL A 69 -13.38 -5.48 -13.40
N LEU A 70 -13.61 -6.13 -12.25
CA LEU A 70 -14.44 -7.33 -12.18
C LEU A 70 -15.89 -7.06 -12.57
N SER A 71 -16.46 -5.95 -12.09
CA SER A 71 -17.85 -5.59 -12.42
C SER A 71 -18.03 -5.26 -13.91
N LEU A 72 -17.04 -4.62 -14.54
CA LEU A 72 -17.04 -4.37 -15.98
C LEU A 72 -16.94 -5.66 -16.78
N ILE A 73 -16.03 -6.57 -16.39
CA ILE A 73 -15.89 -7.88 -17.04
C ILE A 73 -17.20 -8.66 -16.95
N LEU A 74 -17.77 -8.81 -15.74
CA LEU A 74 -19.03 -9.54 -15.53
C LEU A 74 -20.24 -8.92 -16.23
N ARG A 75 -20.16 -7.65 -16.62
CA ARG A 75 -21.23 -6.96 -17.36
C ARG A 75 -21.11 -7.13 -18.89
N VAL A 76 -19.90 -7.41 -19.37
CA VAL A 76 -19.60 -7.58 -20.80
C VAL A 76 -19.82 -9.03 -21.26
N PHE A 77 -19.74 -10.00 -20.35
CA PHE A 77 -20.11 -11.39 -20.57
C PHE A 77 -21.56 -11.67 -20.15
#